data_AF-A0AAD9BQ32-F1
#
_entry.id   AF-A0AAD9BQ32-F1
#
_cell.length_a   1.000
_cell.length_b   1.000
_cell.length_c   1.000
_cell.angle_alpha   90.00
_cell.angle_beta   90.00
_cell.angle_gamma   90.00
#
_symmetry.space_group_name_H-M   'P 1'
#
loop_
_entity.id
_entity.type
_entity.pdbx_description
1 polymer ?
#
loop_
_entity_poly.entity_id
_entity_poly.type
_entity_poly.pdbx_seq_one_letter_code
_entity_poly.pdbx_strand_id
1 'polypeptide(L)'
;MSSFALESAAGCDKTAPEHKVVRASSHTNEGIPEVWAKLESYRDAMLASGELQGRRRAQQKVWMWSLIQDNALTHFQNHPSVRGALPQLEQRVTRGEISPGLAADLLLKAFTSSSPK
;
A
#
# COMPACT_ATOMS: atom_id res chain seq x y z
N MET A 1 10.27 1.33 -7.10
CA MET A 1 10.82 0.26 -6.23
C MET A 1 10.77 0.70 -4.77
N SER A 2 9.56 0.81 -4.18
CA SER A 2 9.44 0.91 -2.72
C SER A 2 9.33 -0.50 -2.17
N SER A 3 10.49 -1.13 -2.06
CA SER A 3 10.72 -2.29 -1.22
C SER A 3 10.65 -1.82 0.24
N PHE A 4 9.45 -1.49 0.72
CA PHE A 4 9.21 -1.51 2.16
C PHE A 4 8.85 -2.95 2.48
N ALA A 5 9.90 -3.71 2.76
CA ALA A 5 9.82 -5.09 3.16
C ALA A 5 8.73 -5.24 4.21
N LEU A 6 7.64 -5.90 3.80
CA LEU A 6 6.97 -6.85 4.68
C LEU A 6 8.09 -7.80 5.12
N GLU A 7 8.70 -7.47 6.25
CA GLU A 7 9.53 -8.39 6.98
C GLU A 7 8.60 -9.57 7.29
N SER A 8 8.72 -10.57 6.41
CA SER A 8 8.22 -11.90 6.65
C SER A 8 8.95 -12.36 7.90
N ALA A 9 8.30 -12.17 9.04
CA ALA A 9 8.56 -12.97 10.21
C ALA A 9 8.17 -14.41 9.83
N ALA A 10 9.10 -15.09 9.16
CA ALA A 10 9.14 -16.53 9.03
C ALA A 10 9.38 -17.14 10.41
N GLY A 11 8.37 -17.02 11.28
CA GLY A 11 8.03 -18.08 12.21
C GLY A 11 6.91 -18.85 11.54
N CYS A 12 7.14 -20.12 11.20
CA CYS A 12 6.04 -21.01 10.85
C CYS A 12 5.18 -21.16 12.11
N ASP A 13 4.24 -20.24 12.29
CA ASP A 13 3.27 -20.28 13.36
C ASP A 13 2.34 -21.46 13.08
N LYS A 14 2.50 -22.54 13.84
CA LYS A 14 1.82 -23.82 13.60
C LYS A 14 0.31 -23.78 13.90
N THR A 15 -0.25 -22.60 14.17
CA THR A 15 -1.67 -22.36 14.44
C THR A 15 -2.43 -21.73 13.28
N ALA A 16 -1.75 -21.34 12.18
CA ALA A 16 -2.44 -20.77 11.03
C ALA A 16 -3.26 -21.83 10.27
N PRO A 17 -4.54 -21.56 9.92
CA PRO A 17 -5.37 -22.51 9.20
C PRO A 17 -4.79 -22.83 7.81
N GLU A 18 -4.68 -24.11 7.49
CA GLU A 18 -4.17 -24.61 6.20
C GLU A 18 -5.01 -24.11 5.01
N HIS A 19 -4.35 -23.70 3.93
CA HIS A 19 -5.02 -23.23 2.71
C HIS A 19 -5.66 -24.40 1.94
N LYS A 20 -6.97 -24.56 2.05
CA LYS A 20 -7.72 -25.62 1.38
C LYS A 20 -8.27 -25.17 0.02
N VAL A 21 -8.06 -25.98 -1.01
CA VAL A 21 -8.64 -25.79 -2.35
C VAL A 21 -9.99 -26.50 -2.46
N VAL A 22 -10.99 -25.87 -3.08
CA VAL A 22 -12.33 -26.43 -3.34
C VAL A 22 -12.75 -26.07 -4.76
N ARG A 23 -13.47 -26.97 -5.45
CA ARG A 23 -14.10 -26.67 -6.73
C ARG A 23 -15.46 -26.03 -6.48
N ALA A 24 -15.76 -24.93 -7.17
CA ALA A 24 -17.06 -24.29 -7.10
C ALA A 24 -17.48 -23.75 -8.48
N SER A 25 -18.78 -23.77 -8.76
CA SER A 25 -19.36 -23.26 -10.00
C SER A 25 -20.53 -22.35 -9.67
N SER A 26 -20.40 -21.05 -9.99
CA SER A 26 -21.47 -20.08 -9.78
C SER A 26 -22.68 -20.30 -10.70
N HIS A 27 -22.47 -20.96 -11.85
CA HIS A 27 -23.53 -21.24 -12.82
C HIS A 27 -24.40 -22.43 -12.41
N THR A 28 -23.78 -23.48 -11.85
CA THR A 28 -24.50 -24.70 -11.40
C THR A 28 -24.79 -24.70 -9.90
N ASN A 29 -24.30 -23.69 -9.18
CA ASN A 29 -24.33 -23.56 -7.72
C ASN A 29 -23.59 -24.69 -6.97
N GLU A 30 -22.81 -25.53 -7.67
CA GLU A 30 -21.99 -26.58 -7.06
C GLU A 30 -20.86 -25.96 -6.22
N GLY A 31 -20.60 -26.52 -5.03
CA GLY A 31 -19.47 -26.14 -4.18
C GLY A 31 -19.57 -24.79 -3.48
N ILE A 32 -20.56 -23.95 -3.80
CA ILE A 32 -20.77 -22.65 -3.12
C ILE A 32 -21.05 -22.82 -1.61
N PRO A 33 -21.94 -23.73 -1.16
CA PRO A 33 -22.17 -23.94 0.26
C PRO A 33 -20.91 -24.45 1.00
N GLU A 34 -20.11 -25.28 0.33
CA GLU A 34 -18.88 -25.85 0.90
C GLU A 34 -17.80 -24.78 1.07
N VAL A 35 -17.66 -23.87 0.10
CA VAL A 35 -16.78 -22.70 0.21
C VAL A 35 -17.22 -21.82 1.38
N TRP A 36 -18.52 -21.54 1.52
CA TRP A 36 -19.04 -20.74 2.62
C TRP A 36 -18.75 -21.35 3.99
N ALA A 37 -19.03 -22.65 4.16
CA ALA A 37 -18.74 -23.36 5.41
C ALA A 37 -17.24 -23.32 5.78
N LYS A 38 -16.34 -23.41 4.78
CA LYS A 38 -14.90 -23.26 5.01
C LYS A 38 -14.52 -21.82 5.41
N LEU A 39 -15.14 -20.81 4.81
CA LEU A 39 -14.91 -19.40 5.18
C LEU A 39 -15.35 -19.12 6.62
N GLU A 40 -16.49 -19.66 7.04
CA GLU A 40 -16.97 -19.56 8.43
C GLU A 40 -16.00 -20.23 9.40
N SER A 41 -15.59 -21.47 9.12
CA SER A 41 -14.61 -22.20 9.94
C SER A 41 -13.28 -21.43 10.07
N TYR A 42 -12.79 -20.85 8.96
CA TYR A 42 -11.59 -20.02 8.97
C TYR A 42 -11.77 -18.76 9.84
N ARG A 43 -12.89 -18.04 9.66
CA ARG A 43 -13.21 -16.85 10.44
C ARG A 43 -13.24 -17.16 11.92
N ASP A 44 -13.91 -18.24 12.31
CA ASP A 44 -14.10 -18.61 13.72
C ASP A 44 -12.76 -19.01 14.36
N ALA A 45 -11.91 -19.75 13.65
CA ALA A 45 -10.54 -20.05 14.09
C ALA A 45 -9.68 -18.78 14.26
N MET A 46 -9.79 -17.81 13.34
CA MET A 46 -9.06 -16.54 13.41
C MET A 46 -9.59 -15.59 14.50
N LEU A 47 -10.88 -15.67 14.82
CA LEU A 47 -11.48 -14.94 15.93
C LEU A 47 -11.07 -15.54 17.27
N ALA A 48 -11.08 -16.87 17.40
CA ALA A 48 -10.69 -17.57 18.62
C ALA A 48 -9.21 -17.35 18.98
N SER A 49 -8.33 -17.30 17.98
CA SER A 49 -6.91 -16.98 18.15
C SER A 49 -6.62 -15.49 18.34
N GLY A 50 -7.57 -14.60 18.06
CA GLY A 50 -7.37 -13.14 18.07
C GLY A 50 -6.50 -12.60 16.91
N GLU A 51 -6.03 -13.47 16.02
CA GLU A 51 -5.23 -13.11 14.85
C GLU A 51 -5.99 -12.18 13.91
N LEU A 52 -7.31 -12.35 13.77
CA LEU A 52 -8.12 -11.52 12.87
C LEU A 52 -8.05 -10.04 13.24
N GLN A 53 -8.16 -9.72 14.53
CA GLN A 53 -8.07 -8.36 15.04
C GLN A 53 -6.64 -7.81 14.87
N GLY A 54 -5.62 -8.64 15.08
CA GLY A 54 -4.22 -8.28 14.82
C GLY A 54 -3.97 -7.90 13.36
N ARG A 55 -4.41 -8.75 12.42
CA ARG A 55 -4.31 -8.51 10.98
C ARG A 55 -5.07 -7.25 10.55
N ARG A 56 -6.28 -7.03 11.08
CA ARG A 56 -7.06 -5.81 10.79
C ARG A 56 -6.33 -4.55 11.24
N ARG A 57 -5.75 -4.53 12.44
CA ARG A 57 -4.96 -3.38 12.91
C ARG A 57 -3.73 -3.13 12.03
N ALA A 58 -3.04 -4.20 11.60
CA ALA A 58 -1.91 -4.07 10.69
C ALA A 58 -2.34 -3.51 9.32
N GLN A 59 -3.43 -4.03 8.76
CA GLN A 59 -4.00 -3.53 7.50
C GLN A 59 -4.43 -2.07 7.58
N GLN A 60 -5.07 -1.66 8.69
CA GLN A 60 -5.46 -0.27 8.92
C GLN A 60 -4.24 0.67 8.94
N LYS A 61 -3.12 0.26 9.55
CA LYS A 61 -1.89 1.04 9.52
C LYS A 61 -1.32 1.18 8.11
N VAL A 62 -1.30 0.09 7.34
CA VAL A 62 -0.84 0.11 5.93
C VAL A 62 -1.74 1.04 5.11
N TRP A 63 -3.06 0.93 5.25
CA TRP A 63 -4.00 1.77 4.54
C TRP A 63 -3.83 3.25 4.91
N MET A 64 -3.70 3.57 6.20
CA MET A 64 -3.43 4.93 6.66
C MET A 64 -2.19 5.53 5.99
N TRP A 65 -1.08 4.79 5.93
CA TRP A 65 0.14 5.27 5.28
C TRP A 65 0.01 5.42 3.76
N SER A 66 -0.75 4.54 3.10
CA SER A 66 -1.07 4.70 1.67
C SER A 66 -1.83 6.01 1.43
N LEU A 67 -2.86 6.29 2.23
CA LEU A 67 -3.62 7.53 2.12
C LEU A 67 -2.76 8.77 2.38
N ILE A 68 -1.87 8.71 3.37
CA ILE A 68 -0.93 9.81 3.66
C ILE A 68 -0.01 10.03 2.46
N GLN A 69 0.55 8.97 1.88
CA GLN A 69 1.44 9.06 0.72
C GLN A 69 0.72 9.64 -0.50
N ASP A 70 -0.46 9.14 -0.83
CA ASP A 70 -1.26 9.60 -1.97
C ASP A 70 -1.65 11.07 -1.83
N ASN A 71 -2.11 11.46 -0.63
CA ASN A 71 -2.47 12.84 -0.35
C ASN A 71 -1.25 13.76 -0.34
N ALA A 72 -0.15 13.35 0.28
CA ALA A 72 1.09 14.15 0.31
C ALA A 72 1.62 14.39 -1.11
N LEU A 73 1.63 13.35 -1.95
CA LEU A 73 2.05 13.47 -3.34
C LEU A 73 1.10 14.38 -4.14
N THR A 74 -0.21 14.24 -3.94
CA THR A 74 -1.22 15.07 -4.59
C THR A 74 -1.06 16.54 -4.18
N HIS A 75 -0.87 16.84 -2.90
CA HIS A 75 -0.63 18.19 -2.42
C HIS A 75 0.68 18.76 -2.95
N PHE A 76 1.74 17.95 -2.99
CA PHE A 76 3.04 18.36 -3.51
C PHE A 76 2.95 18.72 -5.00
N GLN A 77 2.37 17.86 -5.84
CA GLN A 77 2.25 18.10 -7.28
C GLN A 77 1.35 19.30 -7.63
N ASN A 78 0.29 19.53 -6.83
CA ASN A 78 -0.62 20.65 -7.05
C ASN A 78 -0.12 21.98 -6.49
N HIS A 79 0.96 21.99 -5.72
CA HIS A 79 1.53 23.21 -5.17
C HIS A 79 2.02 24.14 -6.31
N PRO A 80 1.61 25.43 -6.39
CA PRO A 80 1.93 26.32 -7.50
C PRO A 80 3.42 26.38 -7.86
N SER A 81 4.30 26.52 -6.86
CA SER A 81 5.77 26.53 -7.05
C SER A 81 6.30 25.24 -7.67
N VAL A 82 5.81 24.08 -7.22
CA VAL A 82 6.20 22.77 -7.74
C VAL A 82 5.68 22.60 -9.16
N ARG A 83 4.39 22.88 -9.38
CA ARG A 83 3.74 22.80 -10.70
C ARG A 83 4.42 23.68 -11.74
N GLY A 84 4.91 24.86 -11.36
CA GLY A 84 5.66 25.75 -12.23
C GLY A 84 7.07 25.24 -12.59
N ALA A 85 7.77 24.64 -11.62
CA ALA A 85 9.15 24.16 -11.81
C ALA A 85 9.25 22.77 -12.45
N LEU A 86 8.22 21.92 -12.29
CA LEU A 86 8.23 20.51 -12.67
C LEU A 86 8.61 20.25 -14.14
N PRO A 87 7.98 20.90 -15.15
CA PRO A 87 8.28 20.60 -16.55
C PRO A 87 9.73 20.90 -16.93
N GLN A 88 10.30 21.97 -16.38
CA GLN A 88 11.68 22.36 -16.66
C GLN A 88 12.65 21.36 -16.02
N LEU A 89 12.40 20.92 -14.79
CA LEU A 89 13.28 19.97 -14.10
C LEU A 89 13.22 18.58 -14.73
N GLU A 90 12.05 18.11 -15.17
CA GLU A 90 11.91 16.85 -15.91
C GLU A 90 12.70 16.85 -17.23
N GLN A 91 12.66 17.96 -17.97
CA GLN A 91 13.46 18.11 -19.19
C GLN A 91 14.96 18.03 -18.91
N ARG A 92 15.44 18.72 -17.86
CA ARG A 92 16.86 18.71 -17.48
C ARG A 92 17.33 17.32 -17.06
N VAL A 93 16.49 16.57 -16.34
CA VAL A 93 16.78 15.18 -15.97
C VAL A 93 16.86 14.28 -17.21
N THR A 94 15.88 14.38 -18.11
CA THR A 94 15.82 13.53 -19.31
C THR A 94 16.98 13.81 -20.28
N ARG A 95 17.50 15.05 -20.28
CA ARG A 95 18.70 15.44 -21.05
C ARG A 95 20.02 15.08 -20.35
N GLY A 96 19.98 14.58 -19.12
CA GLY A 96 21.17 14.26 -18.34
C GLY A 96 21.91 15.49 -17.77
N GLU A 97 21.27 16.66 -17.75
CA GLU A 97 21.87 17.90 -17.24
C GLU A 97 21.92 17.94 -15.70
N ILE A 98 20.97 17.27 -15.04
CA ILE A 98 20.91 17.11 -13.59
C ILE A 98 20.50 15.69 -13.22
N SER A 99 20.91 15.23 -12.04
CA SER A 99 20.47 13.93 -11.52
C SER A 99 19.01 13.98 -11.04
N PRO A 100 18.28 12.85 -11.08
CA PRO A 100 16.92 12.76 -10.52
C PRO A 100 16.85 13.17 -9.04
N GLY A 101 17.87 12.82 -8.25
CA GLY A 101 17.96 13.21 -6.84
C GLY A 101 18.05 14.72 -6.65
N LEU A 102 18.89 15.40 -7.44
CA LEU A 102 18.99 16.86 -7.39
C LEU A 102 17.69 17.54 -7.83
N ALA A 103 17.00 17.02 -8.85
CA ALA A 103 15.70 17.54 -9.26
C ALA A 103 14.65 17.40 -8.14
N ALA A 104 14.62 16.26 -7.44
CA ALA A 104 13.75 16.04 -6.29
C ALA A 104 14.03 17.05 -5.16
N ASP A 105 15.29 17.28 -4.82
CA ASP A 105 15.69 18.26 -3.80
C ASP A 105 15.27 19.69 -4.16
N LEU A 106 15.37 20.06 -5.44
CA LEU A 106 14.94 21.37 -5.94
C LEU A 106 13.43 21.54 -5.85
N LEU A 107 12.65 20.52 -6.19
CA LEU A 107 11.18 20.54 -6.05
C LEU A 107 10.76 20.60 -4.58
N LEU A 108 11.44 19.86 -3.69
CA LEU A 108 11.21 19.93 -2.24
C LEU A 108 11.50 21.32 -1.67
N LYS A 109 12.61 21.95 -2.09
CA LYS A 109 12.92 23.34 -1.72
C LYS A 109 11.81 24.28 -2.19
N ALA A 110 11.39 24.19 -3.45
CA ALA A 110 10.33 25.02 -4.02
C ALA A 110 8.99 24.86 -3.28
N PHE A 111 8.68 23.66 -2.77
CA PHE A 111 7.50 23.42 -1.93
C PHE A 111 7.61 24.09 -0.55
N THR A 112 8.76 23.97 0.12
CA THR A 112 8.96 24.50 1.48
C THR A 112 9.13 26.02 1.55
N SER A 113 9.66 26.67 0.51
CA SER A 113 9.94 28.12 0.53
C SER A 113 8.69 28.99 0.31
N SER A 114 7.60 28.42 -0.20
CA SER A 114 6.36 29.14 -0.52
C SER A 114 5.26 28.97 0.53
N SER A 115 5.43 28.09 1.52
CA SER A 115 4.49 28.03 2.63
C SER A 115 4.76 29.23 3.53
N PRO A 116 3.80 30.16 3.72
CA PRO A 116 3.97 31.22 4.72
C PRO A 116 4.14 30.55 6.09
N LYS A 117 5.10 31.06 6.86
CA LYS A 117 5.38 30.64 8.22
C LYS A 117 4.25 31.05 9.17
#